data_AF-A7FYV9-F1
#
_entry.id   AF-A7FYV9-F1
#
_cell.length_a   1.000
_cell.length_b   1.000
_cell.length_c   1.000
_cell.angle_alpha   90.00
_cell.angle_beta   90.00
_cell.angle_gamma   90.00
#
_symmetry.space_group_name_H-M   'P 1'
#
loop_
_entity.id
_entity.type
_entity.pdbx_description
1 polymer ?
#
loop_
_entity_poly.entity_id
_entity_poly.type
_entity_poly.pdbx_seq_one_letter_code
_entity_poly.pdbx_strand_id
1 'polypeptide(L)'
;MKYSGYHLVIDLFGCNFDQLENTEYIIEMLKKLARALDTKIVAKAFHKFHPQGFSGALIISESHITIHTWPEDAYIGIDIFTCSKCFDPRKIVAYLKENLIFKKVEIKEILRGKID
;
A
#
# COMPACT_ATOMS: atom_id res chain seq x y z
N MET A 1 -18.95 -13.80 -12.23
CA MET A 1 -18.18 -14.38 -11.12
C MET A 1 -18.06 -13.34 -10.03
N LYS A 2 -18.36 -13.70 -8.78
CA LYS A 2 -18.32 -12.80 -7.63
C LYS A 2 -17.12 -13.15 -6.74
N TYR A 3 -16.40 -12.14 -6.28
CA TYR A 3 -15.26 -12.29 -5.38
C TYR A 3 -15.49 -11.53 -4.06
N SER A 4 -15.00 -12.08 -2.95
CA SER A 4 -15.07 -11.45 -1.62
C SER A 4 -14.22 -10.19 -1.54
N GLY A 5 -13.11 -10.12 -2.27
CA GLY A 5 -12.26 -8.93 -2.28
C GLY A 5 -11.21 -8.94 -3.38
N TYR A 6 -10.48 -7.83 -3.43
CA TYR A 6 -9.47 -7.52 -4.43
C TYR A 6 -8.17 -7.22 -3.73
N HIS A 7 -7.10 -7.90 -4.13
CA HIS A 7 -5.77 -7.72 -3.55
C HIS A 7 -4.80 -7.26 -4.63
N LEU A 8 -4.32 -6.03 -4.48
CA LEU A 8 -3.28 -5.45 -5.29
C LEU A 8 -1.93 -5.66 -4.58
N VAL A 9 -1.02 -6.39 -5.24
CA VAL A 9 0.38 -6.52 -4.82
C VAL A 9 1.19 -5.60 -5.72
N ILE A 10 1.93 -4.67 -5.14
CA ILE A 10 2.60 -3.58 -5.86
C ILE A 10 4.07 -3.54 -5.45
N ASP A 11 4.93 -3.58 -6.45
CA ASP A 11 6.37 -3.44 -6.31
C ASP A 11 6.80 -2.12 -6.96
N LEU A 12 7.39 -1.22 -6.18
CA LEU A 12 7.94 0.05 -6.65
C LEU A 12 9.47 0.00 -6.63
N PHE A 13 10.10 0.38 -7.74
CA PHE A 13 11.55 0.34 -7.90
C PHE A 13 12.13 1.70 -8.27
N GLY A 14 13.38 1.94 -7.86
CA GLY A 14 14.07 3.19 -8.08
C GLY A 14 13.46 4.34 -7.30
N CYS A 15 12.99 4.05 -6.08
CA CYS A 15 12.37 4.99 -5.17
C CYS A 15 13.37 6.02 -4.61
N ASN A 16 12.89 7.21 -4.28
CA ASN A 16 13.72 8.23 -3.63
C ASN A 16 14.01 7.88 -2.16
N PHE A 17 15.29 7.80 -1.79
CA PHE A 17 15.76 7.42 -0.45
C PHE A 17 15.13 8.27 0.67
N ASP A 18 15.13 9.60 0.54
CA ASP A 18 14.61 10.49 1.58
C ASP A 18 13.11 10.28 1.84
N GLN A 19 12.34 9.97 0.79
CA GLN A 19 10.93 9.59 0.94
C GLN A 19 10.76 8.23 1.63
N LEU A 20 11.62 7.25 1.33
CA LEU A 20 11.58 5.93 1.98
C LEU A 20 11.88 5.99 3.47
N GLU A 21 12.69 6.96 3.88
CA GLU A 21 13.10 7.16 5.26
C GLU A 21 12.16 8.09 6.05
N ASN A 22 11.27 8.83 5.37
CA ASN A 22 10.29 9.72 5.99
C ASN A 22 9.03 8.94 6.43
N THR A 23 9.09 8.38 7.63
CA THR A 23 8.02 7.52 8.17
C THR A 23 6.70 8.26 8.40
N GLU A 24 6.75 9.52 8.84
CA GLU A 24 5.58 10.36 9.07
C GLU A 24 4.81 10.59 7.77
N TYR A 25 5.54 10.90 6.69
CA TYR A 25 4.97 11.06 5.36
C TYR A 25 4.30 9.78 4.86
N ILE A 26 5.00 8.64 4.96
CA ILE A 26 4.46 7.33 4.56
C ILE A 26 3.19 7.00 5.35
N ILE A 27 3.20 7.18 6.67
CA ILE A 27 2.04 6.90 7.54
C ILE A 27 0.83 7.76 7.13
N GLU A 28 1.02 9.05 6.87
CA GLU A 28 -0.07 9.93 6.42
C GLU A 28 -0.58 9.58 5.02
N MET A 29 0.31 9.17 4.11
CA MET A 29 -0.06 8.64 2.79
C MET A 29 -0.95 7.40 2.92
N LEU A 30 -0.58 6.42 3.74
CA LEU A 30 -1.40 5.21 3.96
C LEU A 30 -2.78 5.54 4.55
N LYS A 31 -2.85 6.47 5.52
CA LYS A 31 -4.13 6.90 6.11
C LYS A 31 -5.02 7.60 5.09
N LYS A 32 -4.44 8.43 4.20
CA LYS A 32 -5.16 9.07 3.09
C LYS A 32 -5.68 8.02 2.10
N LEU A 33 -4.87 7.02 1.76
CA LEU A 33 -5.28 5.91 0.91
C LEU A 33 -6.45 5.11 1.50
N ALA A 34 -6.39 4.77 2.79
CA ALA A 34 -7.50 4.11 3.48
C ALA A 34 -8.80 4.95 3.44
N ARG A 35 -8.70 6.28 3.61
CA ARG A 35 -9.86 7.17 3.45
C ARG A 35 -10.40 7.19 2.01
N ALA A 36 -9.52 7.23 1.01
CA ALA A 36 -9.92 7.21 -0.40
C ALA A 36 -10.59 5.89 -0.82
N LEU A 37 -10.22 4.78 -0.16
CA LEU A 37 -10.86 3.48 -0.31
C LEU A 37 -12.17 3.34 0.47
N ASP A 38 -12.64 4.38 1.15
CA ASP A 38 -13.87 4.38 1.96
C ASP A 38 -13.92 3.19 2.93
N THR A 39 -12.81 2.94 3.63
CA THR A 39 -12.68 1.84 4.59
C THR A 39 -12.30 2.34 5.97
N LYS A 40 -12.79 1.64 7.00
CA LYS A 40 -12.50 1.96 8.39
C LYS A 40 -11.19 1.30 8.80
N ILE A 41 -10.24 2.09 9.30
CA ILE A 41 -9.04 1.58 9.96
C ILE A 41 -9.44 1.04 11.34
N VAL A 42 -9.20 -0.25 11.55
CA VAL A 42 -9.46 -0.98 12.80
C VAL A 42 -8.22 -0.97 13.71
N ALA A 43 -7.04 -1.16 13.14
CA ALA A 43 -5.77 -1.16 13.89
C ALA A 43 -4.61 -0.65 13.03
N LYS A 44 -3.52 -0.25 13.70
CA LYS A 44 -2.31 0.28 13.08
C LYS A 44 -1.09 -0.36 13.74
N ALA A 45 -0.13 -0.80 12.95
CA ALA A 45 1.18 -1.24 13.43
C ALA A 45 2.25 -0.61 12.53
N PHE A 46 3.22 0.07 13.14
CA PHE A 46 4.30 0.77 12.44
C PHE A 46 5.62 0.49 13.14
N HIS A 47 6.67 0.25 12.35
CA HIS A 47 8.00 -0.02 12.87
C HIS A 47 9.06 0.59 11.93
N LYS A 48 9.86 1.50 12.47
CA LYS A 48 11.08 2.02 11.83
C LYS A 48 12.23 1.10 12.21
N PHE A 49 12.97 0.61 11.23
CA PHE A 49 14.17 -0.20 11.44
C PHE A 49 15.42 0.67 11.56
N HIS A 50 16.49 0.07 12.09
CA HIS A 50 17.83 0.65 12.16
C HIS A 50 18.81 -0.27 11.41
N PRO A 51 19.69 0.24 10.54
CA PRO A 51 19.96 1.66 10.30
C PRO A 51 18.88 2.41 9.51
N GLN A 52 18.05 1.71 8.75
CA GLN A 52 17.06 2.30 7.84
C GLN A 52 15.90 1.33 7.54
N GLY A 53 14.88 1.80 6.84
CA GLY A 53 13.72 1.00 6.44
C GLY A 53 12.52 1.13 7.37
N PHE A 54 11.35 0.76 6.87
CA PHE A 54 10.07 0.91 7.55
C PHE A 54 9.12 -0.23 7.19
N SER A 55 8.33 -0.67 8.17
CA SER A 55 7.17 -1.53 7.95
C SER A 55 5.94 -0.90 8.57
N GLY A 56 4.85 -0.88 7.79
CA GLY A 56 3.57 -0.37 8.24
C GLY A 56 2.41 -1.26 7.82
N ALA A 57 1.46 -1.44 8.72
CA ALA A 57 0.22 -2.16 8.46
C ALA A 57 -0.97 -1.37 9.00
N LEU A 58 -1.96 -1.16 8.15
CA LEU A 58 -3.29 -0.72 8.51
C LEU A 58 -4.22 -1.92 8.39
N ILE A 59 -4.76 -2.39 9.51
CA ILE A 59 -5.88 -3.32 9.47
C ILE A 59 -7.12 -2.49 9.19
N ILE A 60 -7.83 -2.83 8.13
CA ILE A 60 -9.07 -2.18 7.72
C ILE A 60 -10.24 -3.17 7.83
N SER A 61 -11.48 -2.72 7.75
CA SER A 61 -12.64 -3.63 7.82
C SER A 61 -12.49 -4.79 6.83
N GLU A 62 -12.38 -6.01 7.37
CA GLU A 62 -12.29 -7.29 6.65
C GLU A 62 -11.05 -7.48 5.75
N SER A 63 -10.00 -6.66 5.89
CA SER A 63 -8.81 -6.73 5.02
C SER A 63 -7.61 -5.89 5.54
N HIS A 64 -6.65 -5.47 4.70
CA HIS A 64 -5.46 -4.72 5.14
C HIS A 64 -4.80 -3.88 4.04
N ILE A 65 -4.03 -2.87 4.47
CA ILE A 65 -3.04 -2.17 3.64
C ILE A 65 -1.69 -2.32 4.34
N THR A 66 -0.66 -2.82 3.66
CA THR A 66 0.70 -2.91 4.19
C THR A 66 1.70 -2.21 3.27
N ILE A 67 2.79 -1.75 3.86
CA ILE A 67 3.94 -1.19 3.16
C ILE A 67 5.22 -1.63 3.85
N HIS A 68 6.22 -1.95 3.05
CA HIS A 68 7.56 -2.30 3.50
C HIS A 68 8.57 -1.59 2.61
N THR A 69 9.54 -0.89 3.21
CA THR A 69 10.57 -0.14 2.48
C THR A 69 11.95 -0.73 2.69
N TRP A 70 12.72 -0.81 1.61
CA TRP A 70 14.15 -1.14 1.60
C TRP A 70 14.90 0.02 0.91
N PRO A 71 15.30 1.06 1.67
CA PRO A 71 15.99 2.22 1.11
C PRO A 71 17.29 1.90 0.38
N GLU A 72 18.00 0.85 0.80
CA GLU A 72 19.25 0.36 0.23
C GLU A 72 19.06 -0.15 -1.20
N ASP A 73 17.88 -0.71 -1.48
CA ASP A 73 17.50 -1.27 -2.77
C ASP A 73 16.63 -0.29 -3.58
N ALA A 74 16.38 0.92 -3.05
CA ALA A 74 15.44 1.89 -3.59
C ALA A 74 14.07 1.24 -3.92
N TYR A 75 13.56 0.44 -2.98
CA TYR A 75 12.41 -0.44 -3.20
C TYR A 75 11.30 -0.26 -2.15
N ILE A 76 10.05 -0.42 -2.59
CA ILE A 76 8.87 -0.51 -1.73
C ILE A 76 8.00 -1.69 -2.19
N GLY A 77 7.63 -2.56 -1.25
CA GLY A 77 6.52 -3.50 -1.41
C GLY A 77 5.25 -2.96 -0.74
N ILE A 78 4.12 -2.98 -1.46
CA ILE A 78 2.81 -2.53 -0.95
C ILE A 78 1.76 -3.60 -1.25
N ASP A 79 0.98 -3.97 -0.23
CA ASP A 79 -0.23 -4.76 -0.40
C ASP A 79 -1.46 -3.93 -0.08
N ILE A 80 -2.45 -3.98 -0.96
CA ILE A 80 -3.77 -3.40 -0.72
C ILE A 80 -4.77 -4.51 -0.95
N PHE A 81 -5.18 -5.15 0.14
CA PHE A 81 -6.31 -6.07 0.12
C PHE A 81 -7.54 -5.30 0.59
N THR A 82 -8.61 -5.29 -0.20
CA THR A 82 -9.84 -4.59 0.16
C THR A 82 -11.08 -5.26 -0.41
N CYS A 83 -12.19 -5.12 0.31
CA CYS A 83 -13.54 -5.47 -0.15
C CYS A 83 -14.32 -4.21 -0.63
N SER A 84 -13.66 -3.05 -0.68
CA SER A 84 -14.29 -1.77 -1.00
C SER A 84 -14.80 -1.70 -2.44
N LYS A 85 -16.00 -1.14 -2.62
CA LYS A 85 -16.55 -0.79 -3.93
C LYS A 85 -15.83 0.38 -4.60
N CYS A 86 -15.07 1.17 -3.83
CA CYS A 86 -14.28 2.29 -4.33
C CYS A 86 -12.91 1.86 -4.89
N PHE A 87 -12.59 0.56 -4.83
CA PHE A 87 -11.34 0.02 -5.36
C PHE A 87 -11.27 0.17 -6.88
N ASP A 88 -10.26 0.91 -7.35
CA ASP A 88 -9.84 0.97 -8.75
C ASP A 88 -8.30 0.97 -8.77
N PRO A 89 -7.64 -0.11 -9.25
CA PRO A 89 -6.19 -0.20 -9.35
C PRO A 89 -5.54 1.02 -10.00
N ARG A 90 -6.18 1.62 -11.02
CA ARG A 90 -5.64 2.79 -11.71
C ARG A 90 -5.61 4.03 -10.82
N LYS A 91 -6.61 4.20 -9.96
CA LYS A 91 -6.65 5.30 -8.98
C LYS A 91 -5.58 5.11 -7.91
N ILE A 92 -5.33 3.86 -7.48
CA ILE A 92 -4.22 3.54 -6.57
C ILE A 92 -2.89 3.91 -7.21
N VAL A 93 -2.66 3.51 -8.46
CA VAL A 93 -1.39 3.82 -9.16
C VAL A 93 -1.21 5.32 -9.34
N ALA A 94 -2.26 6.04 -9.74
CA ALA A 94 -2.22 7.49 -9.83
C ALA A 94 -1.88 8.12 -8.48
N TYR A 95 -2.54 7.67 -7.41
CA TYR A 95 -2.25 8.12 -6.04
C TYR A 95 -0.80 7.85 -5.63
N LEU A 96 -0.25 6.68 -5.93
CA LEU A 96 1.16 6.37 -5.65
C LEU A 96 2.10 7.28 -6.45
N LYS A 97 1.83 7.53 -7.74
CA LYS A 97 2.64 8.44 -8.58
C LYS A 97 2.62 9.91 -8.10
N GLU A 98 1.53 10.34 -7.49
CA GLU A 98 1.38 11.69 -6.93
C GLU A 98 2.12 11.87 -5.60
N ASN A 99 2.33 10.78 -4.84
CA ASN A 99 2.88 10.84 -3.48
C ASN A 99 4.31 10.26 -3.37
N LEU A 100 4.71 9.38 -4.29
CA LEU A 100 6.02 8.72 -4.25
C LEU A 100 6.79 8.96 -5.55
N ILE A 101 8.09 9.18 -5.42
CA ILE A 101 9.04 9.27 -6.52
C ILE A 101 9.62 7.87 -6.71
N PHE A 102 9.34 7.25 -7.85
CA PHE A 102 9.86 5.94 -8.27
C PHE A 102 10.04 5.89 -9.79
N LYS A 103 10.84 4.96 -10.29
CA LYS A 103 11.15 4.82 -11.72
C LYS A 103 10.29 3.77 -12.40
N LYS A 104 9.91 2.71 -11.68
CA LYS A 104 9.16 1.57 -12.21
C LYS A 104 8.15 1.08 -11.18
N VAL A 105 7.00 0.64 -11.66
CA VAL A 105 5.95 -0.01 -10.88
C VAL A 105 5.58 -1.32 -11.55
N GLU A 106 5.52 -2.39 -10.76
CA GLU A 106 4.93 -3.68 -11.14
C GLU A 106 3.73 -3.96 -10.25
N ILE A 107 2.70 -4.55 -10.84
CA ILE A 107 1.41 -4.72 -10.18
C ILE A 107 0.85 -6.08 -10.53
N LYS A 108 0.40 -6.80 -9.50
CA LYS A 108 -0.37 -8.01 -9.64
C LYS A 108 -1.71 -7.86 -8.95
N GLU A 109 -2.77 -8.07 -9.73
CA GLU A 109 -4.13 -8.15 -9.22
C GLU A 109 -4.46 -9.60 -8.89
N ILE A 110 -4.93 -9.82 -7.66
CA ILE A 110 -5.35 -11.12 -7.17
C ILE A 110 -6.80 -10.99 -6.69
N LEU A 111 -7.70 -11.70 -7.36
CA LEU A 111 -9.10 -11.80 -6.93
C LEU A 111 -9.18 -12.81 -5.77
N ARG A 112 -9.76 -12.41 -4.64
CA ARG A 112 -9.79 -13.20 -3.40
C ARG A 112 -11.19 -13.70 -3.12
N GLY A 113 -11.32 -15.00 -2.83
CA GLY A 113 -12.57 -15.63 -2.43
C GLY A 113 -13.59 -15.65 -3.56
N LYS A 114 -13.40 -16.51 -4.57
CA LYS A 114 -14.44 -16.77 -5.58
C LYS A 114 -15.63 -17.43 -4.88
N ILE A 115 -16.77 -16.74 -4.84
CA ILE A 115 -17.99 -17.27 -4.19
C ILE A 115 -18.96 -17.86 -5.21
N ASP A 116 -18.95 -17.39 -6.48
CA ASP A 116 -19.74 -17.92 -7.60
C ASP A 116 -19.05 -17.66 -8.95
#